data_AF-A0A953YJK8-F1
#
_entry.id   AF-A0A953YJK8-F1
#
_cell.length_a   1.000
_cell.length_b   1.000
_cell.length_c   1.000
_cell.angle_alpha   90.00
_cell.angle_beta   90.00
_cell.angle_gamma   90.00
#
_symmetry.space_group_name_H-M   'P 1'
#
loop_
_entity.id
_entity.type
_entity.pdbx_description
1 polymer ?
#
loop_
_entity_poly.entity_id
_entity_poly.type
_entity_poly.pdbx_seq_one_letter_code
_entity_poly.pdbx_strand_id
1 'polypeptide(L)'
;MSDASLTPSTEDSEGSEPTLRRMVDRAVAELRRGDAVMMRPDRGPALLIHAAELADRATMERITRLTGHRPMLIVTGQRAVSLGIWNDPTGVAVVAGGADEDPEAILDLVDPARVLSTHHRAGPVPAELRSGALAACRLLKLARLLPAVLASPVERPMPA
;
A
#
# COMPACT_ATOMS: atom_id res chain seq x y z
N MET A 1 -15.15 48.06 -33.70
CA MET A 1 -15.37 46.61 -33.71
C MET A 1 -14.19 45.99 -32.97
N SER A 2 -14.37 45.73 -31.68
CA SER A 2 -13.37 45.18 -30.77
C SER A 2 -13.84 43.77 -30.47
N ASP A 3 -13.01 42.77 -30.74
CA ASP A 3 -13.31 41.38 -30.40
C ASP A 3 -12.32 40.92 -29.32
N ALA A 4 -12.91 40.34 -28.28
CA ALA A 4 -12.30 40.08 -27.00
C ALA A 4 -11.41 38.83 -27.07
N SER A 5 -10.16 38.99 -26.66
CA SER A 5 -9.26 37.86 -26.42
C SER A 5 -9.68 37.15 -25.13
N LEU A 6 -10.22 35.94 -25.26
CA LEU A 6 -10.54 35.05 -24.14
C LEU A 6 -9.24 34.33 -23.72
N THR A 7 -8.55 34.81 -22.71
CA THR A 7 -7.50 34.06 -22.02
C THR A 7 -8.13 33.04 -21.07
N PRO A 8 -7.74 31.76 -21.09
CA PRO A 8 -8.21 30.81 -20.09
C PRO A 8 -7.59 31.13 -18.71
N SER A 9 -8.45 31.25 -17.71
CA SER A 9 -8.12 31.58 -16.32
C SER A 9 -7.30 30.48 -15.63
N THR A 10 -6.24 30.87 -14.95
CA THR A 10 -5.25 30.02 -14.27
C THR A 10 -5.63 29.67 -12.81
N GLU A 11 -6.91 29.67 -12.45
CA GLU A 11 -7.35 29.71 -11.03
C GLU A 11 -7.64 28.34 -10.38
N ASP A 12 -7.53 27.21 -11.09
CA ASP A 12 -7.92 25.89 -10.56
C ASP A 12 -6.85 25.17 -9.68
N SER A 13 -5.66 25.75 -9.49
CA SER A 13 -4.55 25.02 -8.84
C SER A 13 -4.52 25.11 -7.30
N GLU A 14 -5.07 26.17 -6.67
CA GLU A 14 -4.90 26.40 -5.22
C GLU A 14 -5.90 25.64 -4.32
N GLY A 15 -7.08 25.25 -4.85
CA GLY A 15 -8.08 24.50 -4.08
C GLY A 15 -7.78 23.00 -3.93
N SER A 16 -6.90 22.47 -4.78
CA SER A 16 -6.57 21.04 -4.83
C SER A 16 -5.52 20.66 -3.78
N GLU A 17 -4.48 21.46 -3.59
CA GLU A 17 -3.33 21.11 -2.75
C GLU A 17 -3.66 21.01 -1.24
N PRO A 18 -4.42 21.92 -0.62
CA PRO A 18 -4.86 21.77 0.76
C PRO A 18 -5.75 20.54 0.96
N THR A 19 -6.52 20.17 -0.06
CA THR A 19 -7.42 19.02 -0.01
C THR A 19 -6.65 17.70 -0.14
N LEU A 20 -5.70 17.63 -1.07
CA LEU A 20 -4.80 16.48 -1.21
C LEU A 20 -3.99 16.23 0.06
N ARG A 21 -3.43 17.29 0.65
CA ARG A 21 -2.69 17.17 1.91
C ARG A 21 -3.57 16.64 3.04
N ARG A 22 -4.80 17.14 3.18
CA ARG A 22 -5.78 16.61 4.15
C ARG A 22 -6.11 15.14 3.91
N MET A 23 -6.21 14.69 2.65
CA MET A 23 -6.44 13.28 2.33
C MET A 23 -5.27 12.39 2.75
N VAL A 24 -4.03 12.85 2.53
CA VAL A 24 -2.82 12.15 2.98
C VAL A 24 -2.75 12.11 4.51
N ASP A 25 -2.99 13.24 5.18
CA ASP A 25 -2.99 13.32 6.65
C ASP A 25 -4.04 12.38 7.25
N ARG A 26 -5.24 12.32 6.65
CA ARG A 26 -6.27 11.35 7.03
C ARG A 26 -5.78 9.93 6.84
N ALA A 27 -5.28 9.57 5.65
CA ALA A 27 -4.80 8.23 5.37
C ALA A 27 -3.71 7.78 6.36
N VAL A 28 -2.78 8.68 6.70
CA VAL A 28 -1.77 8.44 7.73
C VAL A 28 -2.40 8.17 9.10
N ALA A 29 -3.40 8.95 9.49
CA ALA A 29 -4.09 8.78 10.76
C ALA A 29 -4.88 7.47 10.84
N GLU A 30 -5.55 7.05 9.76
CA GLU A 30 -6.28 5.78 9.69
C GLU A 30 -5.30 4.58 9.77
N LEU A 31 -4.24 4.58 8.96
CA LEU A 31 -3.24 3.50 8.97
C LEU A 31 -2.61 3.28 10.35
N ARG A 32 -2.36 4.37 11.09
CA ARG A 32 -1.81 4.31 12.46
C ARG A 32 -2.75 3.70 13.48
N ARG A 33 -4.06 3.74 13.22
CA ARG A 33 -5.08 3.12 14.09
C ARG A 33 -5.32 1.66 13.73
N GLY A 34 -4.69 1.15 12.68
CA GLY A 34 -4.95 -0.18 12.15
C GLY A 34 -6.15 -0.22 11.19
N ASP A 35 -6.52 0.91 10.60
CA ASP A 35 -7.58 0.94 9.60
C ASP A 35 -7.04 0.79 8.18
N ALA A 36 -7.78 0.04 7.35
CA ALA A 36 -7.46 -0.10 5.94
C ALA A 36 -7.84 1.18 5.16
N VAL A 37 -7.00 1.56 4.22
CA VAL A 37 -7.17 2.75 3.37
C VAL A 37 -7.31 2.33 1.91
N MET A 38 -8.28 2.90 1.20
CA MET A 38 -8.35 2.78 -0.25
C MET A 38 -7.48 3.86 -0.90
N MET A 39 -6.60 3.45 -1.81
CA MET A 39 -5.77 4.36 -2.59
C MET A 39 -6.00 4.14 -4.09
N ARG A 40 -5.96 5.24 -4.85
CA ARG A 40 -5.97 5.20 -6.31
C ARG A 40 -4.60 5.68 -6.81
N PRO A 41 -3.72 4.79 -7.31
CA PRO A 41 -2.47 5.20 -7.92
C PRO A 41 -2.73 5.86 -9.28
N ASP A 42 -1.77 6.67 -9.74
CA ASP A 42 -1.83 7.29 -11.08
C ASP A 42 -1.86 6.25 -12.22
N ARG A 43 -1.36 5.04 -11.95
CA ARG A 43 -1.33 3.91 -12.88
C ARG A 43 -1.66 2.62 -12.15
N GLY A 44 -2.49 1.79 -12.78
CA GLY A 44 -2.94 0.51 -12.21
C GLY A 44 -4.29 0.62 -11.50
N PRO A 45 -4.78 -0.49 -10.93
CA PRO A 45 -6.05 -0.52 -10.21
C PRO A 45 -5.98 0.23 -8.88
N ALA A 46 -7.15 0.59 -8.34
CA ALA A 46 -7.25 1.00 -6.94
C ALA A 46 -6.85 -0.15 -6.03
N LEU A 47 -6.23 0.17 -4.88
CA LEU A 47 -5.80 -0.79 -3.89
C LEU A 47 -6.49 -0.51 -2.56
N LEU A 48 -6.96 -1.56 -1.89
CA LEU A 48 -7.21 -1.51 -0.46
C LEU A 48 -5.92 -1.94 0.24
N ILE A 49 -5.39 -1.07 1.09
CA ILE A 49 -4.12 -1.27 1.78
C ILE A 49 -4.29 -1.27 3.30
N HIS A 50 -3.46 -2.02 3.98
CA HIS A 50 -3.38 -2.07 5.43
C HIS A 50 -1.91 -2.25 5.88
N ALA A 51 -1.56 -1.72 7.06
CA ALA A 51 -0.21 -1.90 7.59
C ALA A 51 0.04 -3.32 8.06
N ALA A 52 1.07 -3.97 7.50
CA ALA A 52 1.31 -5.38 7.79
C ALA A 52 1.66 -5.63 9.28
N GLU A 53 2.30 -4.67 9.94
CA GLU A 53 2.66 -4.78 11.37
C GLU A 53 1.44 -4.74 12.32
N LEU A 54 0.30 -4.27 11.85
CA LEU A 54 -0.96 -4.21 12.61
C LEU A 54 -1.95 -5.27 12.14
N ALA A 55 -1.53 -6.17 11.26
CA ALA A 55 -2.43 -7.15 10.66
C ALA A 55 -2.91 -8.16 11.71
N ASP A 56 -4.21 -8.44 11.68
CA ASP A 56 -4.80 -9.58 12.38
C ASP A 56 -5.68 -10.40 11.41
N ARG A 57 -6.18 -11.54 11.89
CA ARG A 57 -7.03 -12.43 11.07
C ARG A 57 -8.30 -11.70 10.59
N ALA A 58 -8.93 -10.93 11.47
CA ALA A 58 -10.16 -10.19 11.16
C ALA A 58 -9.94 -9.17 10.04
N THR A 59 -8.80 -8.50 10.02
CA THR A 59 -8.44 -7.51 9.01
C THR A 59 -8.18 -8.17 7.66
N MET A 60 -7.45 -9.28 7.62
CA MET A 60 -7.19 -10.03 6.38
C MET A 60 -8.49 -10.58 5.77
N GLU A 61 -9.39 -11.12 6.60
CA GLU A 61 -10.73 -11.56 6.19
C GLU A 61 -11.57 -10.39 5.69
N ARG A 62 -11.50 -9.23 6.36
CA ARG A 62 -12.22 -8.02 5.96
C ARG A 62 -11.74 -7.52 4.61
N ILE A 63 -10.43 -7.46 4.36
CA ILE A 63 -9.87 -7.08 3.06
C ILE A 63 -10.38 -8.04 1.99
N THR A 64 -10.27 -9.35 2.22
CA THR A 64 -10.73 -10.38 1.27
C THR A 64 -12.21 -10.24 0.92
N ARG A 65 -13.06 -9.99 1.92
CA ARG A 65 -14.49 -9.75 1.71
C ARG A 65 -14.78 -8.49 0.90
N LEU A 66 -14.03 -7.42 1.11
CA LEU A 66 -14.25 -6.13 0.45
C LEU A 66 -13.73 -6.13 -1.00
N THR A 67 -12.64 -6.84 -1.27
CA THR A 67 -11.97 -6.82 -2.58
C THR A 67 -12.24 -8.05 -3.44
N GLY A 68 -12.77 -9.12 -2.85
CA GLY A 68 -12.89 -10.44 -3.49
C GLY A 68 -11.57 -11.21 -3.60
N HIS A 69 -10.46 -10.64 -3.12
CA HIS A 69 -9.12 -11.20 -3.28
C HIS A 69 -8.39 -11.24 -1.95
N ARG A 70 -7.66 -12.32 -1.69
CA ARG A 70 -6.73 -12.35 -0.56
C ARG A 70 -5.69 -11.23 -0.73
N PRO A 71 -5.34 -10.50 0.34
CA PRO A 71 -4.29 -9.50 0.24
C PRO A 71 -2.95 -10.17 -0.13
N MET A 72 -2.06 -9.40 -0.75
CA MET A 72 -0.65 -9.77 -0.88
C MET A 72 0.15 -9.09 0.22
N LEU A 73 1.10 -9.80 0.82
CA LEU A 73 2.12 -9.19 1.65
C LEU A 73 3.22 -8.63 0.76
N ILE A 74 3.37 -7.31 0.76
CA ILE A 74 4.38 -6.60 0.00
C ILE A 74 5.36 -5.95 0.97
N VAL A 75 6.64 -6.18 0.75
CA VAL A 75 7.73 -5.57 1.52
C VAL A 75 8.63 -4.76 0.59
N THR A 76 9.47 -3.88 1.15
CA THR A 76 10.54 -3.25 0.37
C THR A 76 11.55 -4.29 -0.13
N GLY A 77 12.19 -4.02 -1.28
CA GLY A 77 13.28 -4.87 -1.79
C GLY A 77 14.40 -5.05 -0.76
N GLN A 78 14.78 -3.97 -0.07
CA GLN A 78 15.76 -3.99 1.04
C GLN A 78 15.39 -5.00 2.13
N ARG A 79 14.12 -5.02 2.56
CA ARG A 79 13.65 -5.98 3.57
C ARG A 79 13.68 -7.41 3.03
N ALA A 80 13.23 -7.62 1.80
CA ALA A 80 13.26 -8.96 1.19
C ALA A 80 14.70 -9.50 1.04
N VAL A 81 15.66 -8.64 0.69
CA VAL A 81 17.09 -8.99 0.64
C VAL A 81 17.66 -9.25 2.03
N SER A 82 17.32 -8.45 3.05
CA SER A 82 17.82 -8.69 4.42
C SER A 82 17.30 -9.98 5.04
N LEU A 83 16.14 -10.45 4.59
CA LEU A 83 15.59 -11.77 4.94
C LEU A 83 16.19 -12.93 4.13
N GLY A 84 16.99 -12.65 3.09
CA GLY A 84 17.54 -13.68 2.20
C GLY A 84 16.52 -14.33 1.26
N ILE A 85 15.34 -13.74 1.09
CA ILE A 85 14.22 -14.30 0.29
C ILE A 85 14.10 -13.67 -1.11
N TRP A 86 15.00 -12.73 -1.43
CA TRP A 86 15.05 -11.97 -2.69
C TRP A 86 16.48 -11.51 -2.98
N ASN A 87 16.75 -11.08 -4.21
CA ASN A 87 18.10 -10.67 -4.67
C ASN A 87 18.21 -9.22 -5.17
N ASP A 88 17.09 -8.52 -5.36
CA ASP A 88 17.08 -7.11 -5.80
C ASP A 88 16.63 -6.19 -4.65
N PRO A 89 17.54 -5.37 -4.08
CA PRO A 89 17.21 -4.51 -2.96
C PRO A 89 16.37 -3.27 -3.38
N THR A 90 16.13 -3.07 -4.68
CA THR A 90 15.38 -1.93 -5.20
C THR A 90 13.87 -2.16 -5.16
N GLY A 91 13.11 -1.07 -4.99
CA GLY A 91 11.65 -1.09 -5.07
C GLY A 91 10.96 -1.94 -3.99
N VAL A 92 10.08 -2.84 -4.44
CA VAL A 92 9.17 -3.66 -3.62
C VAL A 92 9.08 -5.08 -4.16
N ALA A 93 8.84 -6.04 -3.27
CA ALA A 93 8.68 -7.45 -3.58
C ALA A 93 7.45 -8.03 -2.87
N VAL A 94 6.81 -9.02 -3.47
CA VAL A 94 5.70 -9.78 -2.86
C VAL A 94 6.27 -10.99 -2.15
N VAL A 95 5.89 -11.21 -0.89
CA VAL A 95 6.22 -12.46 -0.19
C VAL A 95 5.18 -13.52 -0.55
N ALA A 96 5.61 -14.61 -1.17
CA ALA A 96 4.71 -15.69 -1.57
C ALA A 96 4.06 -16.34 -0.35
N GLY A 97 2.74 -16.42 -0.32
CA GLY A 97 1.96 -16.97 0.79
C GLY A 97 1.95 -16.12 2.07
N GLY A 98 2.69 -15.00 2.11
CA GLY A 98 2.86 -14.22 3.34
C GLY A 98 1.58 -13.59 3.90
N ALA A 99 0.50 -13.54 3.12
CA ALA A 99 -0.80 -13.09 3.58
C ALA A 99 -1.75 -14.22 4.02
N ASP A 100 -1.36 -15.48 3.80
CA ASP A 100 -2.05 -16.67 4.31
C ASP A 100 -1.53 -17.08 5.71
N GLU A 101 -0.45 -16.43 6.14
CA GLU A 101 0.19 -16.66 7.41
C GLU A 101 -0.61 -16.11 8.59
N ASP A 102 -0.33 -16.64 9.77
CA ASP A 102 -0.85 -16.04 10.98
C ASP A 102 -0.18 -14.66 11.24
N PRO A 103 -0.81 -13.80 12.05
CA PRO A 103 -0.27 -12.48 12.36
C PRO A 103 1.16 -12.46 12.93
N GLU A 104 1.57 -13.47 13.70
CA GLU A 104 2.91 -13.53 14.27
C GLU A 104 3.96 -13.84 13.20
N ALA A 105 3.65 -14.74 12.28
CA ALA A 105 4.52 -15.04 11.15
C ALA A 105 4.65 -13.85 10.19
N ILE A 106 3.58 -13.06 10.00
CA ILE A 106 3.67 -11.77 9.30
C ILE A 106 4.64 -10.82 10.02
N LEU A 107 4.58 -10.74 11.36
CA LEU A 107 5.52 -9.92 12.14
C LEU A 107 6.97 -10.38 11.99
N ASP A 108 7.23 -11.69 11.97
CA ASP A 108 8.58 -12.23 11.69
C ASP A 108 9.10 -11.78 10.32
N LEU A 109 8.21 -11.67 9.33
CA LEU A 109 8.56 -11.19 7.99
C LEU A 109 8.79 -9.67 7.95
N VAL A 110 8.06 -8.86 8.70
CA VAL A 110 8.09 -7.40 8.52
C VAL A 110 8.93 -6.65 9.55
N ASP A 111 9.04 -7.16 10.78
CA ASP A 111 9.76 -6.51 11.88
C ASP A 111 11.28 -6.73 11.76
N PRO A 112 12.08 -5.66 11.53
CA PRO A 112 13.53 -5.78 11.43
C PRO A 112 14.22 -6.29 12.70
N ALA A 113 13.58 -6.23 13.86
CA ALA A 113 14.11 -6.76 15.12
C ALA A 113 13.87 -8.27 15.28
N ARG A 114 13.04 -8.88 14.44
CA ARG A 114 12.68 -10.30 14.52
C ARG A 114 13.51 -11.14 13.56
N VAL A 115 13.73 -12.39 13.96
CA VAL A 115 14.46 -13.39 13.18
C VAL A 115 13.44 -14.29 12.50
N LEU A 116 13.60 -14.47 11.19
CA LEU A 116 12.74 -15.33 10.41
C LEU A 116 12.94 -16.80 10.82
N SER A 117 11.88 -17.46 11.29
CA SER A 117 11.92 -18.85 11.71
C SER A 117 11.69 -19.85 10.57
N THR A 118 11.17 -19.39 9.44
CA THR A 118 10.69 -20.23 8.34
C THR A 118 11.26 -19.79 7.00
N HIS A 119 11.31 -20.71 6.03
CA HIS A 119 11.83 -20.39 4.70
C HIS A 119 10.70 -19.81 3.85
N HIS A 120 10.89 -18.58 3.34
CA HIS A 120 9.96 -17.96 2.40
C HIS A 120 10.67 -17.65 1.08
N ARG A 121 9.87 -17.31 0.08
CA ARG A 121 10.35 -16.77 -1.19
C ARG A 121 9.61 -15.48 -1.46
N ALA A 122 10.33 -14.49 -1.97
CA ALA A 122 9.69 -13.34 -2.57
C ALA A 122 9.70 -13.43 -4.10
N GLY A 123 8.82 -12.66 -4.71
CA GLY A 123 8.64 -12.52 -6.14
C GLY A 123 8.53 -11.05 -6.53
N PRO A 124 8.60 -10.75 -7.84
CA PRO A 124 8.36 -9.39 -8.30
C PRO A 124 6.89 -9.03 -8.09
N VAL A 125 6.61 -7.79 -7.70
CA VAL A 125 5.23 -7.26 -7.72
C VAL A 125 4.73 -7.22 -9.16
N PRO A 126 3.49 -7.69 -9.45
CA PRO A 126 2.86 -7.56 -10.76
C PRO A 126 2.98 -6.12 -11.30
N ALA A 127 3.25 -5.99 -12.60
CA ALA A 127 3.67 -4.72 -13.19
C ALA A 127 2.63 -3.61 -12.99
N GLU A 128 1.35 -3.97 -13.14
CA GLU A 128 0.18 -3.12 -12.97
C GLU A 128 -0.03 -2.67 -11.51
N LEU A 129 0.47 -3.41 -10.52
CA LEU A 129 0.34 -3.07 -9.10
C LEU A 129 1.56 -2.31 -8.56
N ARG A 130 2.67 -2.30 -9.29
CA ARG A 130 3.97 -1.80 -8.81
C ARG A 130 3.94 -0.34 -8.36
N SER A 131 3.24 0.52 -9.12
CA SER A 131 3.11 1.95 -8.77
C SER A 131 2.37 2.12 -7.44
N GLY A 132 1.22 1.47 -7.30
CA GLY A 132 0.42 1.50 -6.07
C GLY A 132 1.15 0.88 -4.88
N ALA A 133 1.84 -0.24 -5.07
CA ALA A 133 2.64 -0.88 -4.03
C ALA A 133 3.78 0.03 -3.52
N LEU A 134 4.50 0.71 -4.41
CA LEU A 134 5.53 1.68 -4.04
C LEU A 134 4.95 2.86 -3.26
N ALA A 135 3.82 3.41 -3.74
CA ALA A 135 3.14 4.50 -3.09
C ALA A 135 2.60 4.10 -1.71
N ALA A 136 2.07 2.88 -1.56
CA ALA A 136 1.62 2.35 -0.27
C ALA A 136 2.78 2.27 0.73
N CYS A 137 3.92 1.67 0.36
CA CYS A 137 5.09 1.62 1.22
C CYS A 137 5.61 3.01 1.60
N ARG A 138 5.53 3.99 0.69
CA ARG A 138 5.88 5.40 1.00
C ARG A 138 4.90 6.02 2.00
N LEU A 139 3.60 5.76 1.85
CA LEU A 139 2.58 6.25 2.77
C LEU A 139 2.75 5.66 4.18
N LEU A 140 3.10 4.38 4.31
CA LEU A 140 3.46 3.80 5.60
C LEU A 140 4.71 4.45 6.23
N LYS A 141 5.73 4.77 5.41
CA LYS A 141 6.89 5.53 5.90
C LYS A 141 6.49 6.91 6.43
N LEU A 142 5.59 7.62 5.73
CA LEU A 142 5.03 8.89 6.22
C LEU A 142 4.27 8.71 7.53
N ALA A 143 3.57 7.58 7.68
CA ALA A 143 2.90 7.21 8.92
C ALA A 143 3.85 6.78 10.05
N ARG A 144 5.17 6.68 9.81
CA ARG A 144 6.16 6.11 10.75
C ARG A 144 5.82 4.68 11.16
N LEU A 145 5.29 3.91 10.20
CA LEU A 145 5.03 2.47 10.28
C LEU A 145 6.12 1.72 9.50
N LEU A 146 6.31 0.43 9.79
CA LEU A 146 7.15 -0.47 9.02
C LEU A 146 6.71 -0.46 7.55
N PRO A 147 7.64 -0.37 6.58
CA PRO A 147 7.31 -0.24 5.17
C PRO A 147 6.93 -1.60 4.54
N ALA A 148 5.90 -2.24 5.10
CA ALA A 148 5.33 -3.48 4.66
C ALA A 148 3.79 -3.39 4.67
N VAL A 149 3.16 -3.80 3.58
CA VAL A 149 1.74 -3.56 3.31
C VAL A 149 1.04 -4.85 2.95
N LEU A 150 -0.16 -5.04 3.52
CA LEU A 150 -1.16 -5.94 2.96
C LEU A 150 -1.96 -5.17 1.92
N ALA A 151 -1.88 -5.60 0.65
CA ALA A 151 -2.51 -4.88 -0.46
C ALA A 151 -3.37 -5.81 -1.30
N SER A 152 -4.57 -5.36 -1.67
CA SER A 152 -5.44 -6.08 -2.59
C SER A 152 -5.99 -5.13 -3.66
N PRO A 153 -5.99 -5.50 -4.95
CA PRO A 153 -6.67 -4.73 -5.98
C PRO A 153 -8.18 -4.71 -5.71
N VAL A 154 -8.81 -3.60 -6.09
CA VAL A 154 -10.26 -3.39 -5.98
C VAL A 154 -10.83 -3.34 -7.40
N GLU A 155 -11.50 -4.42 -7.82
CA GLU A 155 -12.03 -4.56 -9.19
C GLU A 155 -13.37 -3.84 -9.40
N ARG A 156 -14.13 -3.59 -8.33
CA ARG A 156 -15.42 -2.92 -8.37
C ARG A 156 -15.41 -1.70 -7.43
N PRO A 157 -15.88 -0.50 -7.85
CA PRO A 157 -16.08 0.59 -6.92
C PRO A 157 -16.95 0.10 -5.77
N MET A 158 -16.48 0.28 -4.53
CA MET A 158 -17.25 -0.08 -3.34
C MET A 158 -18.58 0.68 -3.39
N PRO A 159 -19.75 0.02 -3.18
CA PRO A 159 -20.99 0.76 -3.03
C PRO A 159 -20.82 1.71 -1.83
N ALA A 160 -21.14 2.98 -2.07
CA ALA A 160 -21.11 4.04 -1.05
C ALA A 160 -22.15 3.77 0.06
#